data_AF-A0A7K1H582-F1
#
_entry.id   AF-A0A7K1H582-F1
#
_cell.length_a   1.000
_cell.length_b   1.000
_cell.length_c   1.000
_cell.angle_alpha   90.00
_cell.angle_beta   90.00
_cell.angle_gamma   90.00
#
_symmetry.space_group_name_H-M   'P 1'
#
loop_
_entity.id
_entity.type
_entity.pdbx_description
1 polymer ?
#
loop_
_entity_poly.entity_id
_entity_poly.type
_entity_poly.pdbx_seq_one_letter_code
_entity_poly.pdbx_strand_id
1 'polypeptide(L)'
;MIAYIRTMVKGEHAENDRIEARLDDQGWEGFGTLLGAVFYFAVNRRFPDGASPDEVIRFVSEMRRMTTGGPETDATSAEKLIMAALDPSIDTDIDPHVAGRVQGLTILHTLGADTVSDEELDALLTEAAALASRI
;
A
#
# COMPACT_ATOMS: atom_id res chain seq x y z
N MET A 1 -6.26 -3.30 12.90
CA MET A 1 -5.73 -3.16 11.52
C MET A 1 -5.15 -1.78 11.22
N ILE A 2 -5.83 -0.64 11.45
CA ILE A 2 -5.23 0.71 11.24
C ILE A 2 -3.89 0.87 11.97
N ALA A 3 -3.87 0.56 13.27
CA ALA A 3 -2.65 0.64 14.09
C ALA A 3 -1.51 -0.25 13.56
N TYR A 4 -1.84 -1.39 12.93
CA TYR A 4 -0.85 -2.26 12.29
C TYR A 4 -0.22 -1.57 11.07
N ILE A 5 -1.04 -1.02 10.16
CA ILE A 5 -0.52 -0.31 8.98
C ILE A 5 0.31 0.91 9.40
N ARG A 6 -0.15 1.66 10.41
CA ARG A 6 0.57 2.83 10.95
C ARG A 6 1.96 2.45 11.47
N THR A 7 2.04 1.46 12.35
CA THR A 7 3.33 1.03 12.94
C THR A 7 4.25 0.42 11.88
N MET A 8 3.70 -0.31 10.90
CA MET A 8 4.44 -0.82 9.75
C MET A 8 5.07 0.32 8.93
N VAL A 9 4.29 1.34 8.59
CA VAL A 9 4.73 2.51 7.81
C VAL A 9 5.80 3.32 8.56
N LYS A 10 5.65 3.44 9.88
CA LYS A 10 6.62 4.14 10.74
C LYS A 10 7.88 3.33 11.07
N GLY A 11 7.95 2.05 10.68
CA GLY A 11 9.07 1.17 11.04
C GLY A 11 9.11 0.82 12.53
N GLU A 12 7.99 0.92 13.24
CA GLU A 12 7.85 0.61 14.67
C GLU A 12 7.74 -0.92 14.87
N HIS A 13 8.75 -1.68 14.41
CA HIS A 13 8.72 -3.14 14.27
C HIS A 13 8.23 -3.88 15.52
N ALA A 14 8.80 -3.59 16.69
CA ALA A 14 8.44 -4.29 17.92
C ALA A 14 6.97 -4.08 18.34
N GLU A 15 6.38 -2.93 18.00
CA GLU A 15 4.97 -2.68 18.26
C GLU A 15 4.09 -3.29 17.16
N ASN A 16 4.57 -3.25 15.91
CA ASN A 16 3.92 -3.91 14.78
C ASN A 16 3.74 -5.42 15.04
N ASP A 17 4.80 -6.12 15.48
CA ASP A 17 4.78 -7.55 15.81
C ASP A 17 3.75 -7.88 16.91
N ARG A 18 3.62 -7.02 17.93
CA ARG A 18 2.62 -7.21 19.00
C ARG A 18 1.20 -7.08 18.48
N ILE A 19 0.97 -6.12 17.58
CA ILE A 19 -0.35 -5.93 16.98
C ILE A 19 -0.65 -7.09 16.04
N GLU A 20 0.33 -7.57 15.27
CA GLU A 20 0.23 -8.74 14.40
C GLU A 20 -0.20 -9.98 15.19
N ALA A 21 0.51 -10.32 16.26
CA ALA A 21 0.18 -11.46 17.11
C ALA A 21 -1.25 -11.42 17.65
N ARG A 22 -1.74 -10.21 18.01
CA ARG A 22 -3.14 -10.04 18.44
C ARG A 22 -4.12 -10.22 17.29
N LEU A 23 -3.77 -9.80 16.07
CA LEU A 23 -4.61 -9.99 14.88
C LEU A 23 -4.62 -11.44 14.42
N ASP A 24 -3.55 -12.20 14.62
CA ASP A 24 -3.53 -13.64 14.37
C ASP A 24 -4.54 -14.39 15.26
N ASP A 25 -4.69 -13.96 16.52
CA ASP A 25 -5.71 -14.51 17.43
C ASP A 25 -7.14 -14.07 17.09
N GLN A 26 -7.31 -12.84 16.61
CA GLN A 26 -8.63 -12.21 16.38
C GLN A 26 -9.16 -12.41 14.96
N GLY A 27 -8.28 -12.73 14.01
CA GLY A 27 -8.54 -12.79 12.58
C GLY A 27 -8.19 -11.50 11.83
N TRP A 28 -7.90 -11.67 10.55
CA TRP A 28 -7.54 -10.62 9.58
C TRP A 28 -8.70 -10.19 8.68
N GLU A 29 -9.94 -10.42 9.12
CA GLU A 29 -11.13 -10.10 8.33
C GLU A 29 -11.19 -8.61 7.99
N GLY A 30 -11.38 -8.29 6.71
CA GLY A 30 -11.38 -6.91 6.20
C GLY A 30 -9.99 -6.30 5.99
N PHE A 31 -8.89 -6.99 6.31
CA PHE A 31 -7.54 -6.45 6.12
C PHE A 31 -7.22 -6.18 4.66
N GLY A 32 -7.57 -7.11 3.76
CA GLY A 32 -7.36 -6.93 2.32
C GLY A 32 -8.09 -5.69 1.77
N THR A 33 -9.34 -5.48 2.17
CA THR A 33 -10.13 -4.29 1.78
C THR A 33 -9.49 -3.00 2.31
N LEU A 34 -9.06 -3.01 3.58
CA LEU A 34 -8.37 -1.86 4.17
C LEU A 34 -7.04 -1.57 3.45
N LEU A 35 -6.22 -2.59 3.21
CA LEU A 35 -4.93 -2.46 2.53
C LEU A 35 -5.11 -1.91 1.12
N GLY A 36 -6.11 -2.41 0.38
CA GLY A 36 -6.49 -1.89 -0.94
C GLY A 36 -6.92 -0.43 -0.90
N ALA A 37 -7.71 -0.02 0.10
CA ALA A 37 -8.10 1.37 0.28
C ALA A 37 -6.89 2.27 0.60
N VAL A 38 -6.00 1.85 1.52
CA VAL A 38 -4.78 2.61 1.83
C VAL A 38 -3.88 2.73 0.60
N PHE A 39 -3.74 1.65 -0.18
CA PHE A 39 -3.00 1.66 -1.44
C PHE A 39 -3.60 2.66 -2.44
N TYR A 40 -4.92 2.66 -2.62
CA TYR A 40 -5.60 3.62 -3.49
C TYR A 40 -5.28 5.06 -3.09
N PHE A 41 -5.39 5.40 -1.80
CA PHE A 41 -5.07 6.74 -1.31
C PHE A 41 -3.58 7.08 -1.45
N ALA A 42 -2.68 6.12 -1.22
CA ALA A 42 -1.25 6.33 -1.42
C ALA A 42 -0.94 6.64 -2.90
N VAL A 43 -1.48 5.87 -3.83
CA VAL A 43 -1.30 6.07 -5.28
C VAL A 43 -1.86 7.42 -5.73
N ASN A 44 -3.08 7.76 -5.31
CA ASN A 44 -3.70 9.05 -5.66
C ASN A 44 -2.98 10.24 -5.03
N ARG A 45 -2.37 10.09 -3.84
CA ARG A 45 -1.48 11.13 -3.27
C ARG A 45 -0.21 11.29 -4.11
N ARG A 46 0.37 10.20 -4.60
CA ARG A 46 1.60 10.23 -5.41
C ARG A 46 1.37 10.82 -6.80
N PHE A 47 0.18 10.61 -7.35
CA PHE A 47 -0.22 10.96 -8.72
C PHE A 47 -1.60 11.64 -8.72
N PRO A 48 -1.73 12.86 -8.16
CA PRO A 48 -3.03 13.51 -7.97
C PRO A 48 -3.75 13.85 -9.27
N ASP A 49 -3.01 14.05 -10.36
CA ASP A 49 -3.54 14.35 -11.70
C ASP A 49 -3.50 13.12 -12.62
N GLY A 50 -3.33 11.92 -12.05
CA GLY A 50 -2.99 10.71 -12.78
C GLY A 50 -1.49 10.60 -13.08
N ALA A 51 -1.13 9.58 -13.86
CA ALA A 51 0.27 9.30 -14.21
C ALA A 51 0.37 8.80 -15.66
N SER A 52 1.43 9.21 -16.34
CA SER A 52 1.85 8.56 -17.58
C SER A 52 2.51 7.19 -17.30
N PRO A 53 2.54 6.28 -18.29
CA PRO A 53 3.23 5.00 -18.13
C PRO A 53 4.69 5.13 -17.70
N ASP A 54 5.42 6.11 -18.25
CA ASP A 54 6.84 6.35 -17.92
C ASP A 54 7.02 6.79 -16.45
N GLU A 55 6.07 7.56 -15.91
CA GLU A 55 6.07 7.95 -14.50
C GLU A 55 5.87 6.75 -13.58
N VAL A 56 4.96 5.85 -13.94
CA VAL A 56 4.71 4.62 -13.17
C VAL A 56 5.90 3.67 -13.25
N ILE A 57 6.50 3.47 -14.44
CA ILE A 57 7.71 2.64 -14.61
C ILE A 57 8.85 3.14 -13.72
N ARG A 58 9.08 4.46 -13.69
CA ARG A 58 10.12 5.06 -12.85
C ARG A 58 9.82 4.87 -11.36
N PHE A 59 8.57 5.10 -10.94
CA PHE A 59 8.15 4.88 -9.57
C PHE A 59 8.33 3.42 -9.13
N VAL A 60 7.89 2.46 -9.94
CA VAL A 60 8.08 1.02 -9.66
C VAL A 60 9.55 0.66 -9.61
N SER A 61 10.38 1.25 -10.48
CA SER A 61 11.83 1.06 -10.46
C SER A 61 12.47 1.58 -9.17
N GLU A 62 12.03 2.74 -8.66
CA GLU A 62 12.48 3.31 -7.39
C GLU A 62 12.04 2.43 -6.21
N MET A 63 10.76 2.04 -6.16
CA MET A 63 10.19 1.16 -5.15
C MET A 63 10.94 -0.19 -5.07
N ARG A 64 11.24 -0.82 -6.22
CA ARG A 64 11.95 -2.12 -6.26
C ARG A 64 13.37 -2.04 -5.69
N ARG A 65 14.06 -0.90 -5.80
CA ARG A 65 15.41 -0.71 -5.23
C ARG A 65 15.40 -0.75 -3.70
N MET A 66 14.30 -0.33 -3.06
CA MET A 66 14.18 -0.40 -1.60
C MET A 66 14.09 -1.82 -1.07
N THR A 67 13.77 -2.80 -1.92
CA THR A 67 13.60 -4.22 -1.53
C THR A 67 14.82 -5.10 -1.80
N THR A 68 16.01 -4.52 -1.91
CA THR A 68 17.25 -5.27 -2.22
C THR A 68 17.44 -6.42 -1.22
N GLY A 69 17.16 -7.67 -1.65
CA GLY A 69 17.24 -8.90 -0.83
C GLY A 69 15.94 -9.69 -0.65
N GLY A 70 14.77 -9.16 -1.04
CA GLY A 70 13.50 -9.89 -1.06
C GLY A 70 13.23 -10.60 -2.41
N PRO A 71 12.18 -11.46 -2.50
CA PRO A 71 11.79 -12.07 -3.77
C PRO A 71 11.53 -11.00 -4.84
N GLU A 72 11.81 -11.25 -6.11
CA GLU A 72 11.66 -10.20 -7.12
C GLU A 72 10.18 -9.83 -7.30
N THR A 73 9.83 -8.55 -7.09
CA THR A 73 8.51 -8.04 -7.48
C THR A 73 8.54 -7.82 -8.99
N ASP A 74 7.67 -8.52 -9.72
CA ASP A 74 7.50 -8.32 -11.16
C ASP A 74 7.09 -6.87 -11.45
N ALA A 75 7.88 -6.19 -12.29
CA ALA A 75 7.67 -4.77 -12.57
C ALA A 75 6.35 -4.56 -13.30
N THR A 76 6.03 -5.40 -14.28
CA THR A 76 4.82 -5.27 -15.10
C THR A 76 3.55 -5.42 -14.27
N SER A 77 3.51 -6.39 -13.37
CA SER A 77 2.39 -6.58 -12.44
C SER A 77 2.24 -5.38 -11.51
N ALA A 78 3.34 -4.83 -11.00
CA ALA A 78 3.30 -3.65 -10.14
C ALA A 78 2.82 -2.40 -10.87
N GLU A 79 3.34 -2.15 -12.07
CA GLU A 79 2.95 -1.04 -12.94
C GLU A 79 1.46 -1.12 -13.27
N LYS A 80 0.98 -2.30 -13.67
CA LYS A 80 -0.43 -2.53 -14.02
C LYS A 80 -1.35 -2.29 -12.82
N LEU A 81 -0.97 -2.74 -11.63
CA LEU A 81 -1.76 -2.55 -10.41
C LEU A 81 -1.86 -1.07 -10.02
N ILE A 82 -0.76 -0.31 -10.14
CA ILE A 82 -0.74 1.14 -9.85
C ILE A 82 -1.59 1.89 -10.88
N MET A 83 -1.45 1.56 -12.16
CA MET A 83 -2.29 2.15 -13.21
C MET A 83 -3.77 1.87 -12.97
N ALA A 84 -4.14 0.66 -12.55
CA ALA A 84 -5.53 0.31 -12.25
C ALA A 84 -6.11 1.04 -11.03
N ALA A 85 -5.26 1.46 -10.08
CA ALA A 85 -5.69 2.32 -8.98
C ALA A 85 -5.99 3.77 -9.42
N LEU A 86 -5.39 4.21 -10.53
CA LEU A 86 -5.63 5.52 -11.14
C LEU A 86 -6.76 5.48 -12.18
N ASP A 87 -6.91 4.35 -12.88
CA ASP A 87 -7.94 4.11 -13.89
C ASP A 87 -8.67 2.78 -13.62
N PRO A 88 -9.87 2.83 -13.01
CA PRO A 88 -10.67 1.65 -12.71
C PRO A 88 -11.12 0.84 -13.92
N SER A 89 -10.95 1.35 -15.16
CA SER A 89 -11.27 0.60 -16.38
C SER A 89 -10.20 -0.43 -16.75
N ILE A 90 -9.02 -0.37 -16.13
CA ILE A 90 -7.92 -1.31 -16.36
C ILE A 90 -8.18 -2.59 -15.55
N ASP A 91 -8.40 -3.69 -16.27
CA ASP A 91 -8.58 -5.01 -15.65
C ASP A 91 -7.26 -5.57 -15.14
N THR A 92 -7.23 -5.95 -13.86
CA THR A 92 -6.08 -6.55 -13.19
C THR A 92 -6.31 -8.03 -12.92
N ASP A 93 -5.91 -8.88 -13.85
CA ASP A 93 -5.68 -10.30 -13.59
C ASP A 93 -4.29 -10.48 -12.94
N ILE A 94 -4.20 -10.17 -11.65
CA ILE A 94 -2.98 -10.27 -10.85
C ILE A 94 -3.26 -11.20 -9.67
N ASP A 95 -2.34 -12.12 -9.43
CA ASP A 95 -2.41 -13.02 -8.27
C ASP A 95 -2.56 -12.22 -6.96
N PRO A 96 -3.51 -12.56 -6.08
CA PRO A 96 -3.77 -11.81 -4.84
C PRO A 96 -2.55 -11.66 -3.92
N HIS A 97 -1.66 -12.65 -3.86
CA HIS A 97 -0.43 -12.55 -3.07
C HIS A 97 0.55 -11.55 -3.67
N VAL A 98 0.65 -11.52 -5.01
CA VAL A 98 1.45 -10.52 -5.71
C VAL A 98 0.85 -9.13 -5.52
N ALA A 99 -0.47 -8.99 -5.63
CA ALA A 99 -1.17 -7.72 -5.44
C ALA A 99 -0.95 -7.17 -4.03
N GLY A 100 -1.18 -7.95 -2.97
CA GLY A 100 -0.97 -7.52 -1.59
C GLY A 100 0.47 -7.09 -1.33
N ARG A 101 1.44 -7.77 -1.95
CA ARG A 101 2.85 -7.39 -1.85
C ARG A 101 3.16 -6.06 -2.53
N VAL A 102 2.70 -5.86 -3.76
CA VAL A 102 2.85 -4.58 -4.49
C VAL A 102 2.20 -3.44 -3.70
N GLN A 103 1.01 -3.68 -3.15
CA GLN A 103 0.29 -2.71 -2.32
C GLN A 103 1.11 -2.32 -1.10
N GLY A 104 1.59 -3.30 -0.32
CA GLY A 104 2.43 -3.04 0.85
C GLY A 104 3.70 -2.26 0.52
N LEU A 105 4.40 -2.62 -0.55
CA LEU A 105 5.60 -1.90 -0.99
C LEU A 105 5.30 -0.47 -1.45
N THR A 106 4.20 -0.27 -2.17
CA THR A 106 3.77 1.06 -2.62
C THR A 106 3.43 1.94 -1.42
N ILE A 107 2.73 1.39 -0.43
CA ILE A 107 2.40 2.07 0.83
C ILE A 107 3.68 2.47 1.57
N LEU A 108 4.62 1.54 1.76
CA LEU A 108 5.90 1.83 2.42
C LEU A 108 6.73 2.88 1.66
N HIS A 109 6.76 2.81 0.33
CA HIS A 109 7.53 3.75 -0.49
C HIS A 109 6.91 5.15 -0.48
N THR A 110 5.58 5.25 -0.46
CA THR A 110 4.86 6.52 -0.60
C THR A 110 4.59 7.21 0.74
N LEU A 111 4.36 6.41 1.80
CA LEU A 111 3.96 6.89 3.12
C LEU A 111 5.00 6.61 4.21
N GLY A 112 6.12 5.95 3.89
CA GLY A 112 7.16 5.57 4.84
C GLY A 112 7.70 6.75 5.66
N ALA A 113 8.43 6.43 6.72
CA ALA A 113 9.05 7.43 7.61
C ALA A 113 9.73 8.57 6.83
N ASP A 114 9.51 9.80 7.29
CA ASP A 114 9.98 11.06 6.72
C ASP A 114 9.33 11.51 5.39
N THR A 115 8.38 10.76 4.83
CA THR A 115 7.64 11.18 3.60
C THR A 115 6.35 11.95 3.90
N VAL A 116 5.71 11.68 5.05
CA VAL A 116 4.46 12.30 5.50
C VAL A 116 4.52 12.58 7.00
N SER A 117 3.78 13.58 7.48
CA SER A 117 3.65 13.81 8.92
C SER A 117 2.79 12.73 9.59
N ASP A 118 2.91 12.58 10.90
CA ASP A 118 2.06 11.66 11.67
C ASP A 118 0.58 12.02 11.50
N GLU A 119 0.24 13.32 11.45
CA GLU A 119 -1.14 13.80 11.23
C GLU A 119 -1.65 13.48 9.82
N GLU A 120 -0.81 13.63 8.79
CA GLU A 120 -1.17 13.28 7.42
C GLU A 120 -1.39 11.78 7.26
N LEU A 121 -0.53 10.96 7.88
CA LEU A 121 -0.68 9.51 7.90
C LEU A 121 -1.98 9.11 8.61
N ASP A 122 -2.26 9.67 9.78
CA ASP A 122 -3.47 9.36 10.56
C ASP A 122 -4.74 9.78 9.82
N ALA A 123 -4.73 10.93 9.14
CA ALA A 123 -5.84 11.38 8.29
C ALA A 123 -6.07 10.41 7.13
N LEU A 124 -5.02 10.04 6.39
CA LEU A 124 -5.12 9.12 5.25
C LEU A 124 -5.63 7.73 5.68
N LEU A 125 -5.11 7.18 6.78
CA LEU A 125 -5.55 5.88 7.28
C LEU A 125 -7.01 5.91 7.75
N THR A 126 -7.47 7.04 8.30
CA THR A 126 -8.88 7.23 8.67
C THR A 126 -9.78 7.27 7.45
N GLU A 127 -9.40 8.01 6.40
CA GLU A 127 -10.14 8.05 5.13
C GLU A 127 -10.20 6.67 4.46
N ALA A 128 -9.07 5.95 4.43
CA ALA A 128 -9.01 4.60 3.90
C ALA A 128 -9.90 3.62 4.66
N ALA A 129 -9.94 3.70 5.99
CA ALA A 129 -10.84 2.88 6.80
C ALA A 129 -12.31 3.23 6.57
N ALA A 130 -12.63 4.52 6.43
CA ALA A 130 -13.98 4.96 6.09
C ALA A 130 -14.42 4.44 4.72
N LEU A 131 -13.52 4.43 3.73
CA LEU A 131 -13.78 3.84 2.41
C LEU A 131 -13.99 2.33 2.52
N ALA A 132 -13.08 1.61 3.19
CA ALA A 132 -13.13 0.15 3.32
C ALA A 132 -14.40 -0.35 4.03
N SER A 133 -14.97 0.43 4.96
CA SER A 133 -16.23 0.06 5.64
C SER A 133 -17.50 0.19 4.78
N ARG A 134 -17.39 0.75 3.57
CA ARG A 134 -18.52 0.97 2.64
C ARG A 134 -18.59 -0.07 1.52
N ILE A 135 -17.58 -0.93 1.42
CA ILE A 135 -17.42 -1.97 0.40
C ILE A 135 -17.70 -3.31 1.06
#